data_AF-A0A101UYE2-F1
#
_entry.id   AF-A0A101UYE2-F1
#
_cell.length_a   1.000
_cell.length_b   1.000
_cell.length_c   1.000
_cell.angle_alpha   90.00
_cell.angle_beta   90.00
_cell.angle_gamma   90.00
#
_symmetry.space_group_name_H-M   'P 1'
#
loop_
_entity.id
_entity.type
_entity.pdbx_description
1 polymer ?
#
loop_
_entity_poly.entity_id
_entity_poly.type
_entity_poly.pdbx_seq_one_letter_code
_entity_poly.pdbx_strand_id
1 'polypeptide(L)'
;MTTPPNAPGPGTRLLAEQLGLGEPLTALAVRHPPGDRLHRLARALCQTATELDTGYWRAQQVGRQLRALRGRLASGPDGTDALKEEISSAAEELELMLERCEVLDTALIRLLGIYQDIVPAPRVNP
;
A
#
# COMPACT_ATOMS: atom_id res chain seq x y z
N MET A 1 -4.50 16.70 -10.41
CA MET A 1 -4.85 15.68 -9.40
C MET A 1 -5.33 14.45 -10.15
N THR A 2 -4.49 13.42 -10.30
CA THR A 2 -4.91 12.13 -10.87
C THR A 2 -5.55 11.31 -9.76
N THR A 3 -6.82 10.95 -9.95
CA THR A 3 -7.58 10.12 -9.01
C THR A 3 -6.90 8.76 -8.83
N PRO A 4 -6.87 8.21 -7.60
CA PRO A 4 -6.43 6.84 -7.38
C PRO A 4 -7.33 5.87 -8.18
N PRO A 5 -6.81 4.70 -8.58
CA PRO A 5 -7.57 3.73 -9.37
C PRO A 5 -8.85 3.30 -8.63
N ASN A 6 -9.92 3.05 -9.39
CA ASN A 6 -11.21 2.57 -8.85
C ASN A 6 -11.13 1.17 -8.18
N ALA A 7 -10.01 0.48 -8.31
CA ALA A 7 -9.79 -0.83 -7.69
C ALA A 7 -9.01 -0.66 -6.36
N PRO A 8 -9.39 -1.42 -5.30
CA PRO A 8 -8.65 -1.39 -4.05
C PRO A 8 -7.19 -1.80 -4.26
N GLY A 9 -6.28 -1.07 -3.61
CA GLY A 9 -4.86 -1.39 -3.63
C GLY A 9 -4.55 -2.69 -2.87
N PRO A 10 -3.29 -3.13 -2.91
CA PRO A 10 -2.89 -4.43 -2.36
C PRO A 10 -3.15 -4.58 -0.85
N GLY A 11 -2.90 -3.54 -0.05
CA GLY A 11 -3.15 -3.58 1.39
C GLY A 11 -4.65 -3.66 1.70
N THR A 12 -5.46 -2.87 0.98
CA THR A 12 -6.92 -2.92 1.15
C THR A 12 -7.49 -4.27 0.76
N ARG A 13 -7.01 -4.82 -0.36
CA ARG A 13 -7.45 -6.11 -0.88
C ARG A 13 -7.09 -7.26 0.07
N LEU A 14 -5.86 -7.28 0.58
CA LEU A 14 -5.40 -8.29 1.54
C LEU A 14 -6.33 -8.34 2.76
N LEU A 15 -6.62 -7.18 3.37
CA LEU A 15 -7.51 -7.15 4.53
C LEU A 15 -8.93 -7.59 4.19
N ALA A 16 -9.47 -7.20 3.03
CA ALA A 16 -10.81 -7.61 2.62
C ALA A 16 -10.92 -9.13 2.45
N GLU A 17 -9.92 -9.75 1.81
CA GLU A 17 -9.84 -11.20 1.60
C GLU A 17 -9.68 -11.96 2.93
N GLN A 18 -8.74 -11.53 3.77
CA GLN A 18 -8.37 -12.24 5.00
C GLN A 18 -9.38 -12.10 6.13
N LEU A 19 -10.18 -11.03 6.12
CA LEU A 19 -11.21 -10.77 7.12
C LEU A 19 -12.63 -11.00 6.58
N GLY A 20 -12.77 -11.47 5.33
CA GLY A 20 -14.05 -11.72 4.68
C GLY A 20 -14.94 -10.48 4.63
N LEU A 21 -14.36 -9.30 4.39
CA LEU A 21 -15.09 -8.04 4.40
C LEU A 21 -15.79 -7.85 3.04
N GLY A 22 -17.11 -7.98 3.03
CA GLY A 22 -17.95 -7.51 1.91
C GLY A 22 -18.21 -5.99 1.93
N GLU A 23 -17.69 -5.29 2.95
CA GLU A 23 -17.89 -3.86 3.20
C GLU A 23 -16.56 -3.09 3.14
N PRO A 24 -16.59 -1.75 3.01
CA PRO A 24 -15.39 -0.92 3.03
C PRO A 24 -14.55 -1.13 4.30
N LEU A 25 -13.22 -1.06 4.19
CA LEU A 25 -12.33 -1.29 5.33
C LEU A 25 -12.62 -0.42 6.55
N THR A 26 -13.12 0.80 6.33
CA THR A 26 -13.51 1.69 7.42
C THR A 26 -14.55 1.08 8.35
N ALA A 27 -15.35 0.12 7.88
CA ALA A 27 -16.29 -0.64 8.70
C ALA A 27 -15.59 -1.54 9.74
N LEU A 28 -14.35 -1.98 9.50
CA LEU A 28 -13.60 -2.84 10.42
C LEU A 28 -13.37 -2.17 11.78
N ALA A 29 -13.04 -0.87 11.78
CA ALA A 29 -12.84 -0.10 13.00
C ALA A 29 -14.17 0.15 13.75
N VAL A 30 -15.28 0.28 13.03
CA VAL A 30 -16.61 0.55 13.58
C VAL A 30 -17.21 -0.69 14.27
N ARG A 31 -16.76 -1.90 13.91
CA ARG A 31 -17.16 -3.16 14.57
C ARG A 31 -16.80 -3.21 16.05
N HIS A 32 -15.84 -2.39 16.48
CA HIS A 32 -15.33 -2.39 17.85
C HIS A 32 -15.63 -1.05 18.53
N PRO A 33 -16.10 -1.04 19.78
CA PRO A 33 -16.37 0.19 20.51
C PRO A 33 -15.14 1.10 20.60
N PRO A 34 -15.29 2.43 20.38
CA PRO A 34 -14.20 3.38 20.59
C PRO A 34 -13.62 3.26 22.01
N GLY A 35 -12.29 3.16 22.10
CA GLY A 35 -11.58 2.97 23.36
C GLY A 35 -11.17 1.52 23.65
N ASP A 36 -11.73 0.54 22.94
CA ASP A 36 -11.28 -0.85 23.00
C ASP A 36 -9.89 -1.02 22.34
N ARG A 37 -9.08 -1.95 22.85
CA ARG A 37 -7.83 -2.40 22.21
C ARG A 37 -8.09 -2.92 20.80
N LEU A 38 -9.19 -3.64 20.59
CA LEU A 38 -9.57 -4.15 19.27
C LEU A 38 -9.94 -3.02 18.30
N HIS A 39 -10.56 -1.95 18.79
CA HIS A 39 -10.82 -0.77 17.98
C HIS A 39 -9.52 -0.10 17.52
N ARG A 40 -8.54 0.04 18.43
CA ARG A 40 -7.22 0.61 18.09
C ARG A 40 -6.48 -0.27 17.09
N LEU A 41 -6.51 -1.59 17.26
CA LEU A 41 -5.89 -2.55 16.34
C LEU A 41 -6.55 -2.53 14.96
N ALA A 42 -7.89 -2.54 14.90
CA ALA A 42 -8.65 -2.42 13.66
C ALA A 42 -8.36 -1.10 12.92
N ARG A 43 -8.24 0.01 13.66
CA ARG A 43 -7.85 1.30 13.09
C ARG A 43 -6.42 1.27 12.54
N ALA A 44 -5.49 0.68 13.28
CA ALA A 44 -4.10 0.51 12.82
C ALA A 44 -4.04 -0.30 11.52
N LEU A 45 -4.78 -1.42 11.43
CA LEU A 45 -4.91 -2.22 10.21
C LEU A 45 -5.40 -1.39 9.03
N CYS A 46 -6.50 -0.65 9.19
CA CYS A 46 -7.06 0.18 8.13
C CYS A 46 -6.06 1.24 7.66
N GLN A 47 -5.36 1.86 8.61
CA GLN A 47 -4.37 2.90 8.33
C GLN A 47 -3.17 2.32 7.57
N THR A 48 -2.56 1.24 8.08
CA THR A 48 -1.41 0.59 7.43
C THR A 48 -1.76 0.10 6.02
N ALA A 49 -2.95 -0.46 5.81
CA ALA A 49 -3.43 -0.85 4.48
C ALA A 49 -3.57 0.35 3.53
N THR A 50 -4.13 1.46 4.01
CA THR A 50 -4.29 2.69 3.20
C THR A 50 -2.94 3.32 2.85
N GLU A 51 -2.00 3.32 3.80
CA GLU A 51 -0.64 3.80 3.60
C GLU A 51 0.10 2.93 2.59
N LEU A 52 -0.05 1.60 2.66
CA LEU A 52 0.52 0.66 1.70
C LEU A 52 -0.02 0.89 0.29
N ASP A 53 -1.35 1.04 0.15
CA ASP A 53 -1.99 1.32 -1.13
C ASP A 53 -1.48 2.63 -1.75
N THR A 54 -1.34 3.66 -0.92
CA THR A 54 -0.80 4.97 -1.33
C THR A 54 0.66 4.84 -1.76
N GLY A 55 1.47 4.08 -1.00
CA GLY A 55 2.87 3.81 -1.29
C GLY A 55 3.04 3.14 -2.66
N TYR A 56 2.32 2.04 -2.91
CA TYR A 56 2.37 1.35 -4.20
C TYR A 56 1.85 2.21 -5.36
N TRP A 57 0.80 3.00 -5.14
CA TRP A 57 0.32 3.91 -6.18
C TRP A 57 1.38 4.93 -6.56
N ARG A 58 2.06 5.55 -5.58
CA ARG A 58 3.15 6.50 -5.85
C ARG A 58 4.35 5.83 -6.51
N ALA A 59 4.78 4.66 -6.02
CA ALA A 59 5.84 3.88 -6.66
C ALA A 59 5.51 3.57 -8.14
N GLN A 60 4.24 3.28 -8.45
CA GLN A 60 3.81 3.09 -9.83
C GLN A 60 3.91 4.36 -10.68
N GLN A 61 3.62 5.54 -10.10
CA GLN A 61 3.80 6.83 -10.79
C GLN A 61 5.29 7.09 -11.08
N VAL A 62 6.16 6.96 -10.07
CA VAL A 62 7.60 7.15 -10.22
C VAL A 62 8.18 6.15 -11.21
N GLY A 63 7.77 4.88 -11.15
CA GLY A 63 8.18 3.86 -12.13
C GLY A 63 7.69 4.12 -13.56
N ARG A 64 6.58 4.84 -13.76
CA ARG A 64 6.18 5.34 -15.09
C ARG A 64 7.06 6.51 -15.55
N GLN A 65 7.35 7.45 -14.66
CA GLN A 65 8.25 8.58 -14.95
C GLN A 65 9.65 8.08 -15.32
N LEU A 66 10.21 7.16 -14.55
CA LEU A 66 11.52 6.56 -14.80
C LEU A 66 11.59 5.88 -16.19
N ARG A 67 10.53 5.16 -16.58
CA ARG A 67 10.42 4.58 -17.93
C ARG A 67 10.39 5.64 -19.03
N ALA A 68 9.65 6.74 -18.81
CA ALA A 68 9.62 7.85 -19.76
C ALA A 68 10.98 8.55 -19.89
N LEU A 69 11.68 8.78 -18.77
CA LEU A 69 13.03 9.37 -18.76
C LEU A 69 14.04 8.48 -19.48
N ARG A 70 14.02 7.16 -19.21
CA ARG A 70 14.86 6.18 -19.91
C ARG A 70 14.55 6.14 -21.42
N GLY A 71 13.28 6.24 -21.81
CA GLY A 71 12.88 6.34 -23.22
C GLY A 71 13.38 7.61 -23.90
N ARG A 72 13.33 8.75 -23.21
CA ARG A 72 13.93 10.02 -23.69
C ARG A 72 15.44 9.91 -23.86
N LEU A 73 16.13 9.29 -22.91
CA LEU A 73 17.59 9.10 -22.98
C LEU A 73 17.98 8.21 -24.16
N ALA A 74 17.20 7.16 -24.44
CA ALA A 74 17.44 6.27 -25.57
C ALA A 74 17.17 6.92 -26.94
N SER A 75 16.37 8.00 -26.98
CA SER A 75 15.90 8.62 -28.23
C SER A 75 16.54 9.99 -28.52
N GLY A 76 17.26 10.58 -27.57
CA GLY A 76 17.81 11.95 -27.66
C GLY A 76 19.29 11.96 -28.04
N PRO A 77 19.73 12.81 -28.99
CA PRO A 77 21.12 12.86 -29.43
C PRO A 77 22.07 13.67 -28.52
N ASP A 78 21.58 14.56 -27.65
CA ASP A 78 22.42 15.39 -26.77
C ASP A 78 21.65 15.81 -25.50
N GLY A 79 22.36 15.90 -24.36
CA GLY A 79 21.79 16.23 -23.03
C GLY A 79 21.78 15.07 -22.03
N THR A 80 22.73 14.15 -22.14
CA THR A 80 22.73 12.87 -21.41
C THR A 80 22.95 12.96 -19.91
N ASP A 81 23.70 13.94 -19.41
CA ASP A 81 24.18 13.89 -18.03
C ASP A 81 23.13 14.39 -17.03
N ALA A 82 22.47 15.52 -17.32
CA ALA A 82 21.31 15.96 -16.53
C ALA A 82 20.17 14.92 -16.55
N LEU A 83 19.93 14.28 -17.69
CA LEU A 83 18.90 13.24 -17.79
C LEU A 83 19.30 11.94 -17.05
N LYS A 84 20.59 11.58 -17.02
CA LYS A 84 21.09 10.47 -16.19
C LYS A 84 20.94 10.77 -14.70
N GLU A 85 21.20 12.01 -14.27
CA GLU A 85 21.00 12.45 -12.89
C GLU A 85 19.51 12.36 -12.50
N GLU A 86 18.60 12.86 -13.35
CA GLU A 86 17.15 12.72 -13.14
C GLU A 86 16.73 11.23 -13.04
N ILE A 87 17.29 10.36 -13.88
CA ILE A 87 17.04 8.91 -13.84
C ILE A 87 17.56 8.29 -12.54
N SER A 88 18.76 8.67 -12.09
CA SER A 88 19.34 8.16 -10.83
C SER A 88 18.49 8.56 -9.65
N SER A 89 18.16 9.85 -9.54
CA SER A 89 17.34 10.37 -8.45
C SER A 89 15.94 9.74 -8.42
N ALA A 90 15.28 9.58 -9.58
CA ALA A 90 13.99 8.91 -9.64
C ALA A 90 14.07 7.39 -9.34
N ALA A 91 15.20 6.75 -9.63
CA ALA A 91 15.42 5.35 -9.28
C ALA A 91 15.63 5.16 -7.76
N GLU A 92 16.43 6.02 -7.14
CA GLU A 92 16.64 6.05 -5.68
C GLU A 92 15.33 6.34 -4.94
N GLU A 93 14.52 7.29 -5.43
CA GLU A 93 13.20 7.57 -4.85
C GLU A 93 12.28 6.34 -4.96
N LEU A 94 12.26 5.67 -6.11
CA LEU A 94 11.46 4.46 -6.30
C LEU A 94 11.91 3.33 -5.35
N GLU A 95 13.21 3.12 -5.20
CA GLU A 95 13.79 2.12 -4.30
C GLU A 95 13.35 2.37 -2.86
N LEU A 96 13.55 3.59 -2.35
CA LEU A 96 13.13 3.98 -1.00
C LEU A 96 11.61 3.81 -0.80
N MET A 97 10.80 4.11 -1.82
CA MET A 97 9.36 3.89 -1.76
C MET A 97 9.00 2.42 -1.65
N LEU A 98 9.66 1.55 -2.41
CA LEU A 98 9.42 0.12 -2.37
C LEU A 98 9.85 -0.49 -1.04
N GLU A 99 11.01 -0.11 -0.51
CA GLU A 99 11.45 -0.53 0.84
C GLU A 99 10.41 -0.14 1.92
N ARG A 100 9.87 1.08 1.86
CA ARG A 100 8.80 1.51 2.77
C ARG A 100 7.54 0.67 2.60
N CYS A 101 7.18 0.29 1.37
CA CYS A 101 6.04 -0.58 1.12
C CYS A 101 6.28 -1.98 1.71
N GLU A 102 7.48 -2.54 1.63
CA GLU A 102 7.83 -3.84 2.22
C GLU A 102 7.72 -3.83 3.75
N VAL A 103 8.17 -2.75 4.39
CA VAL A 103 8.01 -2.55 5.84
C VAL A 103 6.52 -2.50 6.21
N LEU A 104 5.73 -1.73 5.47
CA LEU A 104 4.29 -1.61 5.69
C LEU A 104 3.54 -2.93 5.44
N ASP A 105 3.92 -3.70 4.42
CA ASP A 105 3.36 -5.02 4.13
C ASP A 105 3.64 -6.00 5.28
N THR A 106 4.88 -6.05 5.75
CA THR A 106 5.27 -6.85 6.91
C THR A 106 4.50 -6.44 8.17
N ALA A 107 4.34 -5.13 8.40
CA ALA A 107 3.56 -4.62 9.53
C ALA A 107 2.08 -5.01 9.42
N LEU A 108 1.50 -4.90 8.22
CA LEU A 108 0.11 -5.25 7.95
C LEU A 108 -0.15 -6.73 8.25
N ILE A 109 0.70 -7.63 7.75
CA ILE A 109 0.60 -9.08 7.98
C ILE A 109 0.67 -9.39 9.48
N ARG A 110 1.61 -8.77 10.21
CA ARG A 110 1.75 -8.97 11.66
C ARG A 110 0.53 -8.49 12.44
N LEU A 111 0.05 -7.29 12.14
CA LEU A 111 -1.15 -6.74 12.79
C LEU A 111 -2.38 -7.62 12.49
N LEU A 112 -2.48 -8.15 11.29
CA LEU A 112 -3.58 -9.01 10.86
C LEU A 112 -3.56 -10.33 11.65
N GLY A 113 -2.40 -10.96 11.79
CA GLY A 113 -2.24 -12.16 12.61
C GLY A 113 -2.68 -11.91 14.06
N ILE A 114 -2.21 -10.83 14.68
CA ILE A 114 -2.62 -10.46 16.05
C ILE A 114 -4.14 -10.26 16.14
N TYR A 115 -4.74 -9.62 15.13
CA TYR A 115 -6.19 -9.39 15.12
C TYR A 115 -6.97 -10.70 15.03
N GLN A 116 -6.56 -11.62 14.14
CA GLN A 116 -7.20 -12.92 13.95
C GLN A 116 -7.02 -13.86 15.15
N ASP A 117 -5.91 -13.76 15.87
CA ASP A 117 -5.69 -14.50 17.12
C ASP A 117 -6.66 -14.07 18.24
N ILE A 118 -7.03 -12.78 18.27
CA ILE A 118 -7.95 -12.23 19.29
C ILE A 118 -9.41 -12.36 18.85
N VAL A 119 -9.70 -12.13 17.57
CA VAL A 119 -11.03 -12.23 16.97
C VAL A 119 -11.07 -13.48 16.10
N PRO A 120 -11.37 -14.66 16.70
CA PRO A 120 -11.44 -15.88 15.92
C PRO A 120 -12.53 -15.75 14.85
N ALA A 121 -12.26 -16.35 13.68
CA ALA A 121 -13.22 -16.38 12.58
C ALA A 121 -14.59 -16.86 13.08
N PRO A 122 -15.70 -16.29 12.57
CA PRO A 122 -17.03 -16.79 12.92
C PRO A 122 -17.06 -18.29 12.61
N ARG A 123 -17.32 -19.12 13.63
CA ARG A 123 -17.47 -20.56 13.44
C ARG A 123 -18.58 -20.77 12.42
N VAL A 124 -18.23 -21.19 11.21
CA VAL A 124 -19.19 -21.73 10.27
C VAL A 124 -19.63 -23.05 10.90
N ASN A 125 -20.75 -23.05 11.61
CA ASN A 125 -21.37 -24.30 12.05
C ASN A 125 -21.72 -25.07 10.76
N PRO A 126 -21.27 -26.33 10.62
CA PRO A 126 -21.67 -27.18 9.51
C PRO A 126 -23.18 -27.48 9.53
#